data_AF-A0A976CE92-F1
#
_entry.id   AF-A0A976CE92-F1
#
_cell.length_a   1.000
_cell.length_b   1.000
_cell.length_c   1.000
_cell.angle_alpha   90.00
_cell.angle_beta   90.00
_cell.angle_gamma   90.00
#
_symmetry.space_group_name_H-M   'P 1'
#
loop_
_entity.id
_entity.type
_entity.pdbx_description
1 polymer ?
#
loop_
_entity_poly.entity_id
_entity_poly.type
_entity_poly.pdbx_seq_one_letter_code
_entity_poly.pdbx_strand_id
1 'polypeptide(L)'
;GDTVNFYNDTRPIFEAFLDNPYIALQIITAKVGEYPPELYPYVSRIYFYSAGDSDTFNVIRISGFLSFFTFNTYACISLGFALLSFTGMWKMYRVFYDLYPQIHRPLAWAIFFIPSVYFWGSGLMKDSICMGAFIHQKRKILLEFILFSTCLFCFICL
;
A
#
# COMPACT_ATOMS: atom_id res chain seq x y z
N GLY A 1 4.93 -15.00 6.50
CA GLY A 1 5.34 -13.60 6.26
C GLY A 1 4.11 -12.78 5.97
N ASP A 2 4.11 -11.50 6.34
CA ASP A 2 2.90 -10.67 6.37
C ASP A 2 2.16 -10.57 5.02
N THR A 3 2.89 -10.61 3.92
CA THR A 3 2.36 -10.61 2.54
C THR A 3 1.39 -11.77 2.29
N VAL A 4 1.71 -12.96 2.82
CA VAL A 4 0.86 -14.15 2.70
C VAL A 4 -0.38 -14.01 3.57
N ASN A 5 -0.23 -13.41 4.76
CA ASN A 5 -1.36 -13.17 5.65
C ASN A 5 -2.35 -12.18 5.02
N PHE A 6 -1.87 -11.09 4.41
CA PHE A 6 -2.73 -10.13 3.72
C PHE A 6 -3.45 -10.75 2.52
N TYR A 7 -2.77 -11.61 1.75
CA TYR A 7 -3.41 -12.32 0.65
C TYR A 7 -4.48 -13.30 1.14
N ASN A 8 -4.20 -14.07 2.20
CA ASN A 8 -5.16 -14.97 2.81
C ASN A 8 -6.39 -14.23 3.35
N ASP A 9 -6.19 -13.07 3.96
CA ASP A 9 -7.25 -12.20 4.47
C ASP A 9 -8.04 -11.48 3.36
N THR A 10 -7.48 -11.39 2.16
CA THR A 10 -8.17 -10.85 0.96
C THR A 10 -9.19 -11.86 0.41
N ARG A 11 -8.92 -13.16 0.55
CA ARG A 11 -9.73 -14.21 -0.07
C ARG A 11 -11.19 -14.25 0.43
N PRO A 12 -11.50 -14.11 1.73
CA PRO A 12 -12.89 -13.99 2.20
C PRO A 12 -13.66 -12.82 1.59
N ILE A 13 -12.98 -11.70 1.26
CA ILE A 13 -13.61 -10.54 0.61
C ILE A 13 -13.96 -10.87 -0.84
N PHE A 14 -13.08 -11.60 -1.54
CA PHE A 14 -13.36 -12.06 -2.90
C PHE A 14 -14.49 -13.10 -2.93
N GLU A 15 -14.52 -14.03 -1.97
CA GLU A 15 -15.62 -15.00 -1.82
C GLU A 15 -16.95 -14.26 -1.55
N ALA A 16 -16.95 -13.26 -0.66
CA ALA A 16 -18.11 -12.39 -0.45
C ALA A 16 -18.55 -11.67 -1.72
N PHE A 17 -17.62 -11.27 -2.59
CA PHE A 17 -17.93 -10.60 -3.85
C PHE A 17 -18.61 -11.52 -4.85
N LEU A 18 -18.20 -12.80 -4.91
CA LEU A 18 -18.84 -13.80 -5.75
C LEU A 18 -20.26 -14.14 -5.27
N ASP A 19 -20.48 -14.17 -3.96
CA ASP A 19 -21.79 -14.44 -3.37
C ASP A 19 -22.74 -13.24 -3.50
N ASN A 20 -22.29 -12.07 -3.04
CA ASN A 20 -23.03 -10.81 -3.15
C ASN A 20 -22.06 -9.60 -3.15
N PRO A 21 -21.94 -8.86 -4.26
CA PRO A 21 -21.00 -7.74 -4.35
C PRO A 21 -21.28 -6.62 -3.34
N TYR A 22 -22.53 -6.51 -2.86
CA TYR A 22 -22.89 -5.54 -1.82
C TYR A 22 -22.25 -5.88 -0.46
N ILE A 23 -22.20 -7.16 -0.10
CA ILE A 23 -21.54 -7.63 1.14
C ILE A 23 -20.04 -7.33 1.07
N ALA A 24 -19.40 -7.59 -0.07
CA ALA A 24 -17.98 -7.30 -0.23
C ALA A 24 -17.66 -5.79 -0.08
N LEU A 25 -18.51 -4.92 -0.65
CA LEU A 25 -18.36 -3.48 -0.49
C LEU A 25 -18.57 -3.04 0.96
N GLN A 26 -19.56 -3.63 1.65
CA GLN A 26 -19.76 -3.40 3.07
C GLN A 26 -18.51 -3.79 3.87
N ILE A 27 -17.91 -4.95 3.64
CA ILE A 27 -16.67 -5.38 4.34
C ILE A 27 -15.54 -4.38 4.10
N ILE A 28 -15.36 -3.88 2.88
CA ILE A 28 -14.34 -2.88 2.56
C ILE A 28 -14.55 -1.59 3.35
N THR A 29 -15.80 -1.14 3.50
CA THR A 29 -16.13 0.10 4.25
C THR A 29 -16.36 -0.12 5.75
N ALA A 30 -16.47 -1.36 6.20
CA ALA A 30 -16.84 -1.71 7.56
C ALA A 30 -15.78 -1.22 8.56
N LYS A 31 -16.23 -0.78 9.72
CA LYS A 31 -15.35 -0.47 10.84
C LYS A 31 -14.77 -1.78 11.39
N VAL A 32 -13.48 -1.77 11.68
CA VAL A 32 -12.77 -2.96 12.16
C VAL A 32 -13.26 -3.31 13.58
N GLY A 33 -13.47 -4.59 13.84
CA GLY A 33 -13.95 -5.08 15.14
C GLY A 33 -15.47 -5.07 15.33
N GLU A 34 -16.26 -4.67 14.33
CA GLU A 34 -17.72 -4.79 14.36
C GLU A 34 -18.17 -6.08 13.66
N TYR A 35 -19.14 -6.80 14.23
CA TYR A 35 -19.58 -8.10 13.69
C TYR A 35 -21.08 -8.10 13.38
N PRO A 36 -21.53 -7.37 12.34
CA PRO A 36 -22.90 -7.49 11.90
C PRO A 36 -23.16 -8.93 11.40
N PRO A 37 -24.35 -9.52 11.70
CA PRO A 37 -24.64 -10.92 11.38
C PRO A 37 -24.42 -11.30 9.91
N GLU A 38 -24.68 -10.35 9.01
CA GLU A 38 -24.53 -10.53 7.55
C GLU A 38 -23.06 -10.66 7.11
N LEU A 39 -22.13 -9.98 7.79
CA LEU A 39 -20.71 -10.00 7.44
C LEU A 39 -19.94 -11.09 8.18
N TYR A 40 -20.48 -11.56 9.32
CA TYR A 40 -19.86 -12.55 10.20
C TYR A 40 -19.22 -13.76 9.49
N PRO A 41 -19.87 -14.44 8.50
CA PRO A 41 -19.28 -15.61 7.84
C PRO A 41 -17.98 -15.30 7.08
N TYR A 42 -17.77 -14.03 6.68
CA TYR A 42 -16.57 -13.60 5.96
C TYR A 42 -15.57 -12.95 6.91
N VAL A 43 -16.00 -12.00 7.74
CA VAL A 43 -15.08 -11.18 8.57
C VAL A 43 -14.44 -11.96 9.71
N SER A 44 -15.09 -13.02 10.20
CA SER A 44 -14.51 -13.93 11.21
C SER A 44 -13.30 -14.72 10.69
N ARG A 45 -13.18 -14.86 9.36
CA ARG A 45 -12.04 -15.52 8.70
C ARG A 45 -10.90 -14.57 8.39
N ILE A 46 -11.11 -13.26 8.59
CA ILE A 46 -10.10 -12.23 8.36
C ILE A 46 -9.39 -11.96 9.68
N TYR A 47 -8.13 -12.38 9.78
CA TYR A 47 -7.34 -12.27 11.01
C TYR A 47 -7.19 -10.81 11.45
N PHE A 48 -6.79 -9.92 10.53
CA PHE A 48 -6.55 -8.51 10.87
C PHE A 48 -7.83 -7.72 11.13
N TYR A 49 -8.98 -8.20 10.65
CA TYR A 49 -10.27 -7.65 11.03
C TYR A 49 -10.59 -7.97 12.49
N SER A 50 -10.28 -9.20 12.90
CA SER A 50 -10.55 -9.69 14.25
C SER A 50 -9.57 -9.15 15.28
N ALA A 51 -8.33 -8.87 14.86
CA ALA A 51 -7.29 -8.27 15.68
C ALA A 51 -7.54 -6.78 16.01
N GLY A 52 -8.53 -6.13 15.39
CA GLY A 52 -8.79 -4.70 15.62
C GLY A 52 -7.76 -3.77 14.98
N ASP A 53 -6.86 -4.28 14.12
CA ASP A 53 -5.79 -3.51 13.50
C ASP A 53 -6.29 -2.80 12.23
N SER A 54 -6.77 -1.57 12.40
CA SER A 54 -7.27 -0.74 11.31
C SER A 54 -6.22 -0.39 10.26
N ASP A 55 -4.96 -0.26 10.65
CA ASP A 55 -3.88 0.16 9.75
C ASP A 55 -3.54 -0.97 8.79
N THR A 56 -3.45 -2.19 9.31
CA THR A 56 -3.24 -3.38 8.49
C THR A 56 -4.45 -3.72 7.64
N PHE A 57 -5.66 -3.51 8.18
CA PHE A 57 -6.88 -3.74 7.42
C PHE A 57 -7.01 -2.84 6.19
N ASN A 58 -6.42 -1.64 6.18
CA ASN A 58 -6.40 -0.79 4.99
C ASN A 58 -5.67 -1.44 3.80
N VAL A 59 -4.62 -2.22 4.05
CA VAL A 59 -3.94 -3.00 3.01
C VAL A 59 -4.89 -4.04 2.42
N ILE A 60 -5.64 -4.72 3.29
CA ILE A 60 -6.62 -5.75 2.91
C ILE A 60 -7.79 -5.12 2.15
N ARG A 61 -8.24 -3.91 2.51
CA ARG A 61 -9.28 -3.18 1.77
C ARG A 61 -8.87 -2.92 0.33
N ILE A 62 -7.66 -2.39 0.13
CA ILE A 62 -7.12 -2.12 -1.21
C ILE A 62 -6.90 -3.41 -1.99
N SER A 63 -6.34 -4.44 -1.34
CA SER A 63 -6.15 -5.77 -1.92
C SER A 63 -7.48 -6.43 -2.30
N GLY A 64 -8.50 -6.34 -1.43
CA GLY A 64 -9.87 -6.82 -1.67
C GLY A 64 -10.49 -6.13 -2.87
N PHE A 65 -10.38 -4.81 -2.95
CA PHE A 65 -10.85 -4.06 -4.12
C PHE A 65 -10.12 -4.48 -5.41
N LEU A 66 -8.80 -4.65 -5.39
CA LEU A 66 -8.03 -5.13 -6.54
C LEU A 66 -8.38 -6.57 -6.91
N SER A 67 -8.69 -7.42 -5.93
CA SER A 67 -9.01 -8.83 -6.13
C SER A 67 -10.21 -9.05 -7.05
N PHE A 68 -11.14 -8.08 -7.10
CA PHE A 68 -12.31 -8.11 -7.99
C PHE A 68 -11.92 -8.10 -9.46
N PHE A 69 -10.87 -7.34 -9.82
CA PHE A 69 -10.38 -7.24 -11.20
C PHE A 69 -9.35 -8.31 -11.54
N THR A 70 -8.67 -8.86 -10.53
CA THR A 70 -7.57 -9.81 -10.70
C THR A 70 -7.94 -11.26 -10.39
N PHE A 71 -9.24 -11.55 -10.19
CA PHE A 71 -9.77 -12.87 -9.84
C PHE A 71 -9.04 -13.53 -8.67
N ASN A 72 -8.71 -12.73 -7.65
CA ASN A 72 -7.95 -13.17 -6.48
C ASN A 72 -6.60 -13.87 -6.79
N THR A 73 -5.92 -13.50 -7.87
CA THR A 73 -4.58 -14.01 -8.18
C THR A 73 -3.51 -13.18 -7.48
N TYR A 74 -2.71 -13.80 -6.61
CA TYR A 74 -1.65 -13.11 -5.86
C TYR A 74 -0.72 -12.27 -6.75
N ALA A 75 -0.21 -12.83 -7.85
CA ALA A 75 0.72 -12.15 -8.74
C ALA A 75 0.12 -10.89 -9.39
N CYS A 76 -1.16 -10.93 -9.72
CA CYS A 76 -1.87 -9.79 -10.32
C CYS A 76 -2.16 -8.70 -9.29
N ILE A 77 -2.53 -9.09 -8.07
CA ILE A 77 -2.71 -8.13 -6.95
C ILE A 77 -1.37 -7.46 -6.64
N SER A 78 -0.29 -8.22 -6.48
CA SER A 78 1.05 -7.67 -6.22
C SER A 78 1.52 -6.77 -7.37
N LEU A 79 1.19 -7.10 -8.61
CA LEU A 79 1.46 -6.23 -9.75
C LEU A 79 0.71 -4.90 -9.66
N GLY A 80 -0.56 -4.91 -9.22
CA GLY A 80 -1.33 -3.69 -8.96
C GLY A 80 -0.67 -2.80 -7.89
N PHE A 81 -0.20 -3.39 -6.80
CA PHE A 81 0.56 -2.68 -5.77
C PHE A 81 1.89 -2.13 -6.31
N ALA A 82 2.61 -2.91 -7.12
CA ALA A 82 3.85 -2.50 -7.75
C ALA A 82 3.65 -1.32 -8.70
N LEU A 83 2.58 -1.32 -9.49
CA LEU A 83 2.22 -0.20 -10.37
C LEU A 83 1.91 1.06 -9.56
N LEU A 84 1.12 0.93 -8.49
CA LEU A 84 0.79 2.04 -7.60
C LEU A 84 2.05 2.65 -6.96
N SER A 85 2.94 1.81 -6.43
CA SER A 85 4.23 2.24 -5.89
C SER A 85 5.10 2.93 -6.95
N PHE A 86 5.22 2.33 -8.14
CA PHE A 86 6.00 2.89 -9.24
C PHE A 86 5.51 4.28 -9.68
N THR A 87 4.19 4.48 -9.77
CA THR A 87 3.65 5.80 -10.10
C THR A 87 3.96 6.87 -9.04
N GLY A 88 3.95 6.52 -7.75
CA GLY A 88 4.36 7.40 -6.67
C GLY A 88 5.84 7.75 -6.70
N MET A 89 6.70 6.74 -6.89
CA MET A 89 8.15 6.94 -7.08
C MET A 89 8.47 7.81 -8.28
N TRP A 90 7.73 7.66 -9.40
CA TRP A 90 7.88 8.50 -10.58
C TRP A 90 7.56 9.97 -10.30
N LYS A 91 6.48 10.24 -9.57
CA LYS A 91 6.14 11.61 -9.15
C LYS A 91 7.19 12.19 -8.22
N MET A 92 7.69 11.40 -7.27
CA MET A 92 8.78 11.81 -6.39
C MET A 92 10.03 12.18 -7.20
N TYR A 93 10.45 11.34 -8.16
CA TYR A 93 11.57 11.63 -9.05
C TYR A 93 11.37 12.96 -9.81
N ARG A 94 10.17 13.20 -10.36
CA ARG A 94 9.86 14.46 -11.06
C ARG A 94 10.00 15.68 -10.16
N VAL A 95 9.54 15.60 -8.91
CA VAL A 95 9.68 16.72 -7.96
C VAL A 95 11.15 17.01 -7.69
N PHE A 96 11.96 15.98 -7.44
CA PHE A 96 13.40 16.15 -7.20
C PHE A 96 14.16 16.61 -8.44
N TYR A 97 13.77 16.15 -9.62
CA TYR A 97 14.33 16.61 -10.89
C TYR A 97 14.11 18.12 -11.07
N ASP A 98 12.92 18.60 -10.73
CA ASP A 98 12.58 20.02 -10.83
C ASP A 98 13.30 20.89 -9.77
N LEU A 99 13.66 20.31 -8.61
CA LEU A 99 14.37 20.99 -7.53
C LEU A 99 15.89 21.02 -7.73
N TYR A 100 16.46 19.91 -8.18
CA TYR A 100 17.90 19.72 -8.32
C TYR A 100 18.24 19.07 -9.68
N PRO A 101 18.08 19.79 -10.80
CA PRO A 101 18.29 19.25 -12.13
C PRO A 101 19.73 18.76 -12.35
N GLN A 102 20.73 19.33 -11.65
CA GLN A 102 22.13 18.88 -11.74
C GLN A 102 22.37 17.43 -11.29
N ILE A 103 21.54 16.88 -10.38
CA ILE A 103 21.73 15.52 -9.80
C ILE A 103 20.72 14.50 -10.32
N HIS A 104 20.08 14.76 -11.47
CA HIS A 104 19.04 13.88 -12.03
C HIS A 104 19.49 12.43 -12.27
N ARG A 105 20.77 12.21 -12.61
CA ARG A 105 21.33 10.86 -12.83
C ARG A 105 21.46 10.05 -11.53
N PRO A 106 22.21 10.50 -10.51
CA PRO A 106 22.30 9.76 -9.24
C PRO A 106 20.94 9.60 -8.56
N LEU A 107 20.04 10.57 -8.73
CA LEU A 107 18.66 10.46 -8.25
C LEU A 107 17.87 9.33 -8.93
N ALA A 108 17.99 9.18 -10.26
CA ALA A 108 17.35 8.09 -10.99
C ALA A 108 17.89 6.73 -10.52
N TRP A 109 19.21 6.62 -10.33
CA TRP A 109 19.85 5.43 -9.75
C TRP A 109 19.30 5.09 -8.37
N ALA A 110 19.20 6.09 -7.49
CA ALA A 110 18.71 5.90 -6.13
C ALA A 110 17.26 5.43 -6.07
N ILE A 111 16.38 6.02 -6.89
CA ILE A 111 14.94 5.75 -6.82
C ILE A 111 14.55 4.46 -7.57
N PHE A 112 15.13 4.20 -8.75
CA PHE A 112 14.67 3.11 -9.62
C PHE A 112 15.58 1.88 -9.64
N PHE A 113 16.87 2.02 -9.33
CA PHE A 113 17.86 0.96 -9.53
C PHE A 113 18.43 0.39 -8.24
N ILE A 114 18.05 0.93 -7.07
CA ILE A 114 18.39 0.31 -5.80
C ILE A 114 17.48 -0.91 -5.57
N PRO A 115 18.04 -2.13 -5.43
CA PRO A 115 17.25 -3.36 -5.32
C PRO A 115 16.34 -3.39 -4.08
N SER A 116 16.72 -2.73 -2.99
CA SER A 116 15.86 -2.64 -1.80
C SER A 116 14.58 -1.85 -2.07
N VAL A 117 14.63 -0.76 -2.84
CA VAL A 117 13.44 0.04 -3.18
C VAL A 117 12.45 -0.79 -4.01
N TYR A 118 12.96 -1.58 -4.95
CA TYR A 118 12.14 -2.51 -5.73
C TYR A 118 11.49 -3.58 -4.85
N PHE A 119 12.23 -4.11 -3.87
CA PHE A 119 11.72 -5.11 -2.93
C PHE A 119 10.56 -4.56 -2.08
N TRP A 120 10.71 -3.38 -1.47
CA TRP A 120 9.66 -2.75 -0.65
C TRP A 120 8.50 -2.17 -1.48
N GLY A 121 8.72 -1.89 -2.76
CA GLY A 121 7.71 -1.36 -3.67
C GLY A 121 6.88 -2.40 -4.42
N SER A 122 7.31 -3.67 -4.49
CA SER A 122 6.66 -4.70 -5.32
C SER A 122 5.77 -5.68 -4.56
N GLY A 123 5.82 -5.68 -3.23
CA GLY A 123 5.05 -6.60 -2.40
C GLY A 123 3.62 -6.13 -2.14
N LEU A 124 2.76 -7.07 -1.78
CA LEU A 124 1.48 -6.76 -1.16
C LEU A 124 1.77 -6.37 0.31
N MET A 125 2.11 -5.11 0.56
CA MET A 125 2.54 -4.64 1.88
C MET A 125 2.20 -3.16 2.11
N LYS A 126 2.27 -2.73 3.37
CA LYS A 126 2.04 -1.33 3.78
C LYS A 126 2.99 -0.37 3.05
N ASP A 127 4.26 -0.77 2.90
CA ASP A 127 5.30 0.08 2.31
C ASP A 127 5.02 0.44 0.84
N SER A 128 4.47 -0.50 0.06
CA SER A 128 4.13 -0.25 -1.33
C SER A 128 2.98 0.77 -1.48
N ILE A 129 2.03 0.79 -0.54
CA ILE A 129 0.97 1.82 -0.48
C ILE A 129 1.57 3.17 -0.06
N CYS A 130 2.46 3.19 0.93
CA CYS A 130 3.16 4.41 1.36
C CYS A 130 3.95 5.04 0.21
N MET A 131 4.65 4.23 -0.60
CA MET A 131 5.34 4.72 -1.80
C MET A 131 4.36 5.26 -2.85
N GLY A 132 3.19 4.63 -3.03
CA GLY A 132 2.16 5.16 -3.91
C GLY A 132 1.49 6.44 -3.41
N ALA A 133 1.48 6.69 -2.09
CA ALA A 133 0.91 7.92 -1.52
C ALA A 133 1.62 9.20 -2.03
N PHE A 134 2.87 9.09 -2.50
CA PHE A 134 3.61 10.21 -3.10
C PHE A 134 2.94 10.80 -4.35
N ILE A 135 1.99 10.11 -4.97
CA ILE A 135 1.22 10.64 -6.12
C ILE A 135 0.56 11.99 -5.80
N HIS A 136 0.06 12.17 -4.58
CA HIS A 136 -0.68 13.38 -4.17
C HIS A 136 0.19 14.42 -3.46
N GLN A 137 1.47 14.13 -3.24
CA GLN A 137 2.33 14.99 -2.43
C GLN A 137 2.63 16.31 -3.16
N LYS A 138 2.22 17.44 -2.57
CA LYS A 138 2.58 18.76 -3.08
C LYS A 138 4.06 19.06 -2.78
N ARG A 139 4.74 19.73 -3.72
CA ARG A 139 6.19 20.04 -3.66
C ARG A 139 6.68 20.58 -2.31
N LYS A 140 5.87 21.42 -1.64
CA LYS A 140 6.22 22.09 -0.38
C LYS A 140 6.31 21.11 0.81
N ILE A 141 5.38 20.16 0.89
CA ILE A 141 5.36 19.15 1.97
C ILE A 141 6.49 18.14 1.79
N LEU A 142 6.83 17.78 0.54
CA LEU A 142 7.94 16.88 0.27
C LEU A 142 9.26 17.46 0.79
N LEU A 143 9.51 18.76 0.55
CA LEU A 143 10.70 19.45 1.04
C LEU A 143 10.80 19.48 2.57
N GLU A 144 9.70 19.78 3.27
CA GLU A 144 9.66 19.77 4.73
C GLU A 144 9.91 18.38 5.30
N PHE A 145 9.34 17.34 4.68
CA PHE A 145 9.56 15.95 5.09
C PHE A 145 11.01 15.49 4.89
N ILE A 146 11.62 15.84 3.76
CA ILE A 146 13.03 15.52 3.48
C ILE A 146 13.94 16.25 4.46
N LEU A 147 13.74 17.56 4.66
CA LEU A 147 14.50 18.36 5.61
C LEU A 147 14.40 17.76 7.01
N PHE A 148 13.20 17.41 7.45
CA PHE A 148 12.98 16.72 8.73
C PHE A 148 13.75 15.39 8.80
N SER A 149 13.69 14.56 7.76
CA SER A 149 14.37 13.25 7.75
C SER A 149 15.89 13.37 7.72
N THR A 150 16.46 14.32 6.98
CA THR A 150 17.91 14.62 7.01
C THR A 150 18.34 15.22 8.34
N CYS A 151 17.54 16.10 8.94
CA CYS A 151 17.80 16.63 10.28
C CYS A 151 17.77 15.52 11.32
N LEU A 152 16.82 14.58 11.25
CA LEU A 152 16.73 13.43 12.14
C LEU A 152 17.95 12.52 12.00
N PHE A 153 18.39 12.23 10.76
CA PHE A 153 19.60 11.46 10.51
C PHE A 153 20.86 12.16 11.04
N CYS A 154 20.98 13.49 10.86
CA CYS A 154 22.06 14.25 11.46
C CYS A 154 22.01 14.25 12.99
N PHE A 155 20.82 14.23 13.61
CA PHE A 155 20.66 14.20 15.05
C PHE A 155 20.94 12.82 15.67
N ILE A 156 20.69 11.73 14.94
CA ILE A 156 20.96 10.36 15.37
C ILE A 156 22.44 10.00 15.20
N CYS A 157 23.15 10.65 14.28
CA CYS A 157 24.58 10.45 14.03
C CYS A 157 25.51 11.40 14.82
N LEU A 158 24.97 12.20 15.75
CA LEU A 158 25.69 13.10 16.66
C LEU A 158 25.55 12.58 18.10
#